data_AF-A0A7Y2YU53-F1
#
_entry.id   AF-A0A7Y2YU53-F1
#
_cell.length_a   1.000
_cell.length_b   1.000
_cell.length_c   1.000
_cell.angle_alpha   90.00
_cell.angle_beta   90.00
_cell.angle_gamma   90.00
#
_symmetry.space_group_name_H-M   'P 1'
#
loop_
_entity.id
_entity.type
_entity.pdbx_description
1 polymer ?
#
loop_
_entity_poly.entity_id
_entity_poly.type
_entity_poly.pdbx_seq_one_letter_code
_entity_poly.pdbx_strand_id
1 'polypeptide(L)'
;MKQYLFTDAKILTGDARVRTCRLLPTVFAFMTIAGVGGLRAQDVRPPQCPPVSSILIERSLAAEYGLEPGDSVAVGAVAGGPGCHGTVAGVYEPDADPAELARERPRIIMRLPDVAAIAGREDEVDRFSIRVVDPAGADEAARGLAALMPGTRVLRAEVVAARASTTFEVVRRFHRAIGIITITAGGVFLACIMTLKVQERRSQVAALRLVGVSRKTLLSWLILEAALVAVIGGILGIGVGSLASRLINGFYQRAYQTTLEFSIVTSETVWIGMVLAVSLGLVAGAVGAVRLLQVDPLEEVGR
;
A
#
# COMPACT_ATOMS: atom_id res chain seq x y z
N MET A 1 -4.68 -16.64 -21.41
CA MET A 1 -4.67 -17.97 -20.78
C MET A 1 -3.67 -17.94 -19.63
N LYS A 2 -4.14 -17.66 -18.41
CA LYS A 2 -3.38 -17.87 -17.15
C LYS A 2 -4.42 -18.21 -16.09
N GLN A 3 -4.47 -19.49 -15.72
CA GLN A 3 -5.36 -20.06 -14.70
C GLN A 3 -4.46 -20.49 -13.55
N TYR A 4 -4.84 -20.14 -12.33
CA TYR A 4 -4.08 -20.46 -11.13
C TYR A 4 -5.02 -21.17 -10.17
N LEU A 5 -4.75 -22.45 -9.92
CA LEU A 5 -5.41 -23.21 -8.87
C LEU A 5 -4.74 -22.88 -7.53
N PHE A 6 -5.53 -22.88 -6.46
CA PHE A 6 -5.04 -22.69 -5.10
C PHE A 6 -5.16 -24.02 -4.37
N THR A 7 -4.04 -24.59 -3.95
CA THR A 7 -4.01 -25.77 -3.08
C THR A 7 -2.89 -25.57 -2.07
N ASP A 8 -3.21 -25.77 -0.79
CA ASP A 8 -2.26 -25.68 0.32
C ASP A 8 -1.13 -26.70 0.12
N ALA A 9 0.06 -26.23 -0.25
CA ALA A 9 1.23 -27.07 -0.41
C ALA A 9 2.40 -26.50 0.39
N LYS A 10 2.79 -27.23 1.44
CA LYS A 10 4.03 -27.00 2.18
C LYS A 10 5.05 -28.02 1.69
N ILE A 11 6.12 -27.52 1.06
CA ILE A 11 7.15 -28.34 0.41
C ILE A 11 8.12 -28.87 1.48
N LEU A 12 8.39 -30.17 1.45
CA LEU A 12 9.48 -30.78 2.21
C LEU A 12 10.63 -31.07 1.25
N THR A 13 11.71 -30.30 1.35
CA THR A 13 12.98 -30.58 0.69
C THR A 13 13.73 -31.65 1.47
N GLY A 14 13.96 -32.79 0.83
CA GLY A 14 14.88 -33.82 1.30
C GLY A 14 16.32 -33.34 1.09
N ASP A 15 17.16 -33.52 2.11
CA ASP A 15 18.58 -33.14 2.18
C ASP A 15 18.91 -31.64 2.27
N ALA A 16 18.70 -31.09 3.47
CA ALA A 16 19.55 -29.99 3.96
C ALA A 16 19.97 -30.29 5.40
N ARG A 17 21.29 -30.43 5.60
CA ARG A 17 21.90 -30.61 6.93
C ARG A 17 21.42 -29.52 7.87
N VAL A 18 20.64 -29.92 8.88
CA VAL A 18 20.19 -29.07 9.98
C VAL A 18 21.42 -28.56 10.73
N ARG A 19 21.86 -27.33 10.42
CA ARG A 19 22.65 -26.54 11.35
C ARG A 19 21.68 -25.98 12.38
N THR A 20 21.61 -26.64 13.53
CA THR A 20 21.01 -26.13 14.76
C THR A 20 21.57 -24.73 15.05
N CYS A 21 20.78 -23.69 14.76
CA CYS A 21 20.96 -22.38 15.34
C CYS A 21 20.08 -22.31 16.60
N ARG A 22 20.74 -22.37 17.74
CA ARG A 22 20.16 -22.47 19.08
C ARG A 22 19.91 -21.04 19.59
N LEU A 23 18.71 -20.49 19.39
CA LEU A 23 18.32 -19.24 20.06
C LEU A 23 16.86 -19.31 20.56
N LEU A 24 16.78 -19.46 21.89
CA LEU A 24 15.75 -19.03 22.86
C LEU A 24 14.29 -19.54 22.72
N PRO A 25 13.84 -20.41 23.65
CA PRO A 25 12.46 -20.86 23.76
C PRO A 25 11.74 -20.03 24.83
N THR A 26 11.15 -18.90 24.47
CA THR A 26 10.23 -18.20 25.36
C THR A 26 9.23 -17.46 24.51
N VAL A 27 7.95 -17.62 24.86
CA VAL A 27 6.78 -16.99 24.23
C VAL A 27 6.28 -17.71 22.98
N PHE A 28 5.62 -18.86 23.16
CA PHE A 28 4.30 -19.15 22.55
C PHE A 28 3.73 -20.42 23.19
N ALA A 29 3.52 -20.34 24.50
CA ALA A 29 2.67 -21.28 25.23
C ALA A 29 1.35 -20.54 25.49
N PHE A 30 0.42 -20.56 24.54
CA PHE A 30 -0.97 -20.25 24.84
C PHE A 30 -1.92 -20.94 23.85
N MET A 31 -2.86 -21.66 24.45
CA MET A 31 -4.18 -22.04 23.93
C MET A 31 -4.32 -23.33 23.10
N THR A 32 -4.45 -24.40 23.87
CA THR A 32 -5.12 -25.65 23.53
C THR A 32 -6.65 -25.47 23.47
N ILE A 33 -7.27 -26.20 22.54
CA ILE A 33 -8.62 -26.80 22.55
C ILE A 33 -9.82 -25.85 22.29
N ALA A 34 -10.29 -25.84 21.05
CA ALA A 34 -11.71 -25.89 20.73
C ALA A 34 -11.90 -26.66 19.41
N GLY A 35 -12.67 -27.75 19.47
CA GLY A 35 -12.77 -28.75 18.41
C GLY A 35 -13.32 -28.25 17.09
N VAL A 36 -12.75 -28.76 16.01
CA VAL A 36 -13.45 -28.98 14.73
C VAL A 36 -13.11 -30.40 14.32
N GLY A 37 -14.17 -31.17 14.04
CA GLY A 37 -14.13 -32.61 13.82
C GLY A 37 -13.05 -33.00 12.80
N GLY A 38 -12.31 -34.05 13.14
CA GLY A 38 -11.30 -34.61 12.28
C GLY A 38 -11.91 -35.05 10.95
N LEU A 39 -11.43 -34.45 9.87
CA LEU A 39 -11.37 -35.15 8.59
C LEU A 39 -10.37 -36.28 8.78
N ARG A 40 -10.88 -37.50 8.99
CA ARG A 40 -10.06 -38.71 8.97
C ARG A 40 -9.26 -38.72 7.67
N ALA A 41 -7.96 -38.96 7.78
CA ALA A 41 -7.01 -39.12 6.68
C ALA A 41 -7.26 -40.39 5.81
N GLN A 42 -8.51 -40.88 5.75
CA GLN A 42 -8.86 -42.16 5.13
C GLN A 42 -9.47 -42.06 3.73
N ASP A 43 -9.74 -40.85 3.21
CA ASP A 43 -10.31 -40.68 1.86
C ASP A 43 -9.40 -39.92 0.87
N VAL A 44 -8.10 -39.79 1.16
CA VAL A 44 -7.15 -39.22 0.19
C VAL A 44 -6.68 -40.34 -0.73
N ARG A 45 -7.23 -40.41 -1.95
CA ARG A 45 -6.69 -41.27 -3.01
C ARG A 45 -5.20 -40.93 -3.21
N PRO A 46 -4.32 -41.92 -3.41
CA PRO A 46 -2.92 -41.64 -3.70
C PRO A 46 -2.83 -40.76 -4.95
N PRO A 47 -2.01 -39.69 -4.94
CA PRO A 47 -1.93 -38.78 -6.07
C PRO A 47 -1.40 -39.54 -7.28
N GLN A 48 -2.10 -39.46 -8.40
CA GLN A 48 -1.59 -39.95 -9.67
C GLN A 48 -0.55 -38.93 -10.17
N CYS A 49 0.72 -39.30 -10.21
CA CYS A 49 1.80 -38.37 -10.55
C CYS A 49 2.07 -38.40 -12.06
N PRO A 50 1.61 -37.41 -12.85
CA PRO A 50 1.94 -37.32 -14.27
C PRO A 50 3.43 -36.97 -14.48
N PRO A 51 4.08 -37.48 -15.54
CA PRO A 51 5.44 -37.08 -15.89
C PRO A 51 5.45 -35.68 -16.52
N VAL A 52 6.43 -34.87 -16.08
CA VAL A 52 6.71 -33.46 -16.44
C VAL A 52 5.84 -32.41 -15.73
N SER A 53 6.15 -32.16 -14.46
CA SER A 53 5.52 -31.17 -13.58
C SER A 53 6.41 -29.93 -13.44
N SER A 54 6.26 -28.97 -14.37
CA SER A 54 6.87 -27.64 -14.29
C SER A 54 6.07 -26.77 -13.31
N ILE A 55 6.71 -26.34 -12.22
CA ILE A 55 6.08 -25.59 -11.13
C ILE A 55 6.63 -24.16 -11.13
N LEU A 56 5.74 -23.17 -11.02
CA LEU A 56 6.10 -21.78 -10.78
C LEU A 56 5.86 -21.46 -9.30
N ILE A 57 6.89 -20.96 -8.62
CA ILE A 57 6.89 -20.69 -7.19
C ILE A 57 6.97 -19.19 -6.94
N GLU A 58 6.28 -18.70 -5.91
CA GLU A 58 6.33 -17.31 -5.50
C GLU A 58 7.71 -16.93 -4.93
N ARG A 59 8.19 -15.70 -5.16
CA ARG A 59 9.51 -15.24 -4.66
C ARG A 59 9.67 -15.38 -3.15
N SER A 60 8.64 -15.05 -2.38
CA SER A 60 8.61 -15.18 -0.91
C SER A 60 8.90 -16.63 -0.48
N LEU A 61 8.18 -17.58 -1.08
CA LEU A 61 8.32 -19.01 -0.81
C LEU A 61 9.68 -19.55 -1.29
N ALA A 62 10.17 -19.11 -2.46
CA ALA A 62 11.49 -19.47 -2.95
C ALA A 62 12.61 -18.99 -2.01
N ALA A 63 12.48 -17.77 -1.46
CA ALA A 63 13.44 -17.22 -0.51
C ALA A 63 13.38 -17.91 0.86
N GLU A 64 12.19 -18.30 1.33
CA GLU A 64 12.01 -19.00 2.62
C GLU A 64 12.62 -20.41 2.59
N TYR A 65 12.42 -21.16 1.50
CA TYR A 65 12.89 -22.55 1.36
C TYR A 65 14.21 -22.67 0.58
N GLY A 66 14.79 -21.56 0.12
CA GLY A 66 16.05 -21.54 -0.63
C GLY A 66 15.98 -22.24 -1.98
N LEU A 67 14.84 -22.12 -2.68
CA LEU A 67 14.57 -22.82 -3.93
C LEU A 67 15.01 -22.00 -5.14
N GLU A 68 15.71 -22.63 -6.08
CA GLU A 68 16.13 -22.07 -7.36
C GLU A 68 15.43 -22.77 -8.54
N PRO A 69 15.30 -22.09 -9.71
CA PRO A 69 14.83 -22.76 -10.92
C PRO A 69 15.71 -23.97 -11.25
N GLY A 70 15.10 -25.14 -11.40
CA GLY A 70 15.78 -26.43 -11.58
C GLY A 70 15.68 -27.37 -10.39
N ASP A 71 15.32 -26.87 -9.20
CA ASP A 71 15.17 -27.70 -8.01
C ASP A 71 13.97 -28.65 -8.11
N SER A 72 14.09 -29.82 -7.48
CA SER A 72 13.00 -30.80 -7.36
C SER A 72 12.27 -30.62 -6.04
N VAL A 73 10.96 -30.37 -6.11
CA VAL A 73 10.08 -30.14 -4.96
C VAL A 73 8.96 -31.17 -4.95
N ALA A 74 8.61 -31.66 -3.76
CA ALA A 74 7.44 -32.53 -3.58
C ALA A 74 6.21 -31.67 -3.26
N VAL A 75 5.15 -31.83 -4.07
CA VAL A 75 3.86 -31.14 -3.89
C VAL A 75 2.77 -32.17 -3.65
N GLY A 76 2.01 -31.99 -2.58
CA GLY A 76 0.86 -32.83 -2.24
C GLY A 76 -0.34 -31.98 -1.82
N ALA A 77 -1.54 -32.58 -1.83
CA ALA A 77 -2.78 -31.92 -1.42
C ALA A 77 -2.86 -31.65 0.09
N VAL A 78 -2.06 -32.37 0.89
CA VAL A 78 -1.99 -32.24 2.35
C VAL A 78 -0.53 -32.16 2.76
N ALA A 79 -0.21 -31.26 3.69
CA ALA A 79 1.12 -31.15 4.26
C ALA A 79 1.55 -32.46 4.93
N GLY A 80 2.74 -32.97 4.56
CA GLY A 80 3.27 -34.24 5.07
C GLY A 80 2.62 -35.51 4.51
N GLY A 81 1.69 -35.38 3.57
CA GLY A 81 1.11 -36.50 2.83
C GLY A 81 1.99 -36.96 1.64
N PRO A 82 1.58 -38.03 0.94
CA PRO A 82 2.22 -38.42 -0.31
C PRO A 82 2.11 -37.27 -1.32
N GLY A 83 3.26 -36.88 -1.88
CA GLY A 83 3.36 -35.78 -2.84
C GLY A 83 4.01 -36.25 -4.14
N CYS A 84 3.68 -35.56 -5.23
CA CYS A 84 4.34 -35.75 -6.51
C CYS A 84 5.55 -34.84 -6.61
N HIS A 85 6.66 -35.39 -7.12
CA HIS A 85 7.84 -34.59 -7.44
C HIS A 85 7.58 -33.73 -8.67
N GLY A 86 8.02 -32.48 -8.62
CA GLY A 86 8.06 -31.60 -9.77
C GLY A 86 9.25 -30.66 -9.72
N THR A 87 9.56 -30.09 -10.87
CA THR A 87 10.72 -29.22 -11.03
C THR A 87 10.28 -27.77 -11.02
N VAL A 88 11.00 -26.93 -10.28
CA VAL A 88 10.79 -25.48 -10.28
C VAL A 88 11.19 -24.94 -11.65
N ALA A 89 10.22 -24.56 -12.47
CA ALA A 89 10.45 -23.99 -13.79
C ALA A 89 10.80 -22.49 -13.72
N GLY A 90 10.41 -21.82 -12.64
CA GLY A 90 10.71 -20.41 -12.46
C GLY A 90 10.09 -19.84 -11.19
N VAL A 91 10.58 -18.66 -10.82
CA VAL A 91 10.08 -17.88 -9.69
C VAL A 91 9.31 -16.69 -10.23
N TYR A 92 8.10 -16.45 -9.71
CA TYR A 92 7.26 -15.32 -10.11
C TYR A 92 7.07 -14.33 -8.96
N GLU A 93 6.87 -13.06 -9.32
CA GLU A 93 6.45 -12.00 -8.42
C GLU A 93 4.92 -11.87 -8.54
N PRO A 94 4.15 -11.99 -7.45
CA PRO A 94 2.72 -11.72 -7.49
C PRO A 94 2.48 -10.23 -7.77
N ASP A 95 1.33 -9.91 -8.38
CA ASP A 95 0.93 -8.52 -8.57
C ASP A 95 0.80 -7.82 -7.20
N ALA A 96 1.23 -6.57 -7.14
CA ALA A 96 1.24 -5.74 -5.93
C ALA A 96 -0.19 -5.35 -5.52
N ASP A 97 -0.94 -6.28 -4.93
CA ASP A 97 -2.26 -6.04 -4.35
C ASP A 97 -2.19 -6.10 -2.80
N PRO A 98 -2.44 -4.97 -2.10
CA PRO A 98 -2.50 -4.92 -0.65
C PRO A 98 -3.49 -5.91 -0.02
N ALA A 99 -4.55 -6.31 -0.75
CA ALA A 99 -5.51 -7.30 -0.29
C ALA A 99 -5.00 -8.74 -0.40
N GLU A 100 -3.97 -9.00 -1.22
CA GLU A 100 -3.29 -10.29 -1.28
C GLU A 100 -2.17 -10.39 -0.24
N LEU A 101 -1.57 -9.27 0.18
CA LEU A 101 -0.52 -9.25 1.22
C LEU A 101 -1.01 -9.73 2.59
N ALA A 102 -2.29 -9.52 2.92
CA ALA A 102 -2.89 -10.00 4.16
C ALA A 102 -3.20 -11.51 4.14
N ARG A 103 -3.00 -12.20 3.01
CA ARG A 103 -3.19 -13.66 2.93
C ARG A 103 -1.89 -14.34 3.33
N GLU A 104 -1.88 -14.98 4.50
CA GLU A 104 -0.73 -15.72 5.04
C GLU A 104 -0.36 -17.02 4.28
N ARG A 105 -0.78 -17.19 3.02
CA ARG A 105 -0.67 -18.47 2.31
C ARG A 105 0.22 -18.37 1.08
N PRO A 106 1.37 -19.08 1.05
CA PRO A 106 2.25 -19.08 -0.10
C PRO A 106 1.56 -19.74 -1.30
N ARG A 107 1.74 -19.19 -2.49
CA ARG A 107 1.05 -19.64 -3.69
C ARG A 107 1.98 -20.31 -4.69
N ILE A 108 1.56 -21.48 -5.15
CA ILE A 108 2.24 -22.24 -6.20
C ILE A 108 1.35 -22.28 -7.43
N ILE A 109 1.96 -22.18 -8.60
CA ILE A 109 1.31 -22.21 -9.90
C ILE A 109 1.79 -23.45 -10.65
N MET A 110 0.85 -24.26 -11.12
CA MET A 110 1.15 -25.40 -12.01
C MET A 110 0.00 -25.60 -12.99
N ARG A 111 0.11 -26.59 -13.88
CA ARG A 111 -0.93 -26.84 -14.87
C ARG A 111 -2.16 -27.44 -14.18
N LEU A 112 -3.35 -27.05 -14.66
CA LEU A 112 -4.62 -27.53 -14.12
C LEU A 112 -4.72 -29.06 -14.01
N PRO A 113 -4.31 -29.86 -15.03
CA PRO A 113 -4.37 -31.32 -14.93
C PRO A 113 -3.49 -31.87 -13.81
N ASP A 114 -2.33 -31.26 -13.55
CA ASP A 114 -1.40 -31.71 -12.50
C ASP A 114 -2.02 -31.47 -11.11
N VAL A 115 -2.65 -30.31 -10.91
CA VAL A 115 -3.31 -30.01 -9.63
C VAL A 115 -4.53 -30.91 -9.42
N ALA A 116 -5.32 -31.12 -10.46
CA ALA A 116 -6.51 -31.95 -10.40
C ALA A 116 -6.16 -33.42 -10.03
N ALA A 117 -5.08 -33.94 -10.60
CA ALA A 117 -4.54 -35.27 -10.28
C ALA A 117 -3.97 -35.36 -8.85
N ILE A 118 -3.26 -34.32 -8.38
CA ILE A 118 -2.72 -34.26 -7.01
C ILE A 118 -3.84 -34.12 -5.97
N ALA A 119 -4.86 -33.30 -6.26
CA ALA A 119 -6.00 -33.04 -5.40
C ALA A 119 -7.04 -34.17 -5.42
N GLY A 120 -6.96 -35.10 -6.37
CA GLY A 120 -7.94 -36.16 -6.56
C GLY A 120 -9.31 -35.66 -7.05
N ARG A 121 -9.33 -34.50 -7.73
CA ARG A 121 -10.53 -33.78 -8.20
C ARG A 121 -10.41 -33.51 -9.71
N GLU A 122 -10.40 -34.58 -10.50
CA GLU A 122 -10.13 -34.52 -11.95
C GLU A 122 -11.19 -33.72 -12.74
N ASP A 123 -12.46 -33.78 -12.32
CA ASP A 123 -13.59 -33.13 -13.00
C ASP A 123 -14.18 -31.94 -12.25
N GLU A 124 -13.49 -31.41 -11.22
CA GLU A 124 -13.97 -30.28 -10.43
C GLU A 124 -13.00 -29.11 -10.45
N VAL A 125 -13.54 -27.89 -10.58
CA VAL A 125 -12.76 -26.66 -10.43
C VAL A 125 -13.47 -25.67 -9.52
N ASP A 126 -12.69 -24.94 -8.72
CA ASP A 126 -13.26 -23.97 -7.78
C ASP A 126 -13.75 -22.69 -8.47
N ARG A 127 -13.12 -22.30 -9.60
CA ARG A 127 -13.41 -21.05 -10.30
C ARG A 127 -13.04 -21.06 -11.77
N PHE A 128 -13.90 -20.47 -12.59
CA PHE A 128 -13.60 -20.08 -13.97
C PHE A 128 -13.38 -18.56 -14.05
N SER A 129 -12.37 -18.13 -14.80
CA SER A 129 -12.17 -16.73 -15.17
C SER A 129 -12.42 -16.54 -16.65
N ILE A 130 -13.34 -15.63 -16.99
CA ILE A 130 -13.72 -15.32 -18.37
C ILE A 130 -13.40 -13.85 -18.60
N ARG A 131 -12.64 -13.56 -19.66
CA ARG A 131 -12.33 -12.19 -20.08
C ARG A 131 -13.31 -11.77 -21.16
N VAL A 132 -14.07 -10.71 -20.91
CA VAL A 132 -14.96 -10.10 -21.90
C VAL A 132 -14.13 -9.22 -22.83
N VAL A 133 -14.38 -9.31 -24.13
CA VAL A 133 -13.65 -8.53 -25.16
C VAL A 133 -14.08 -7.05 -25.12
N ASP A 134 -15.39 -6.80 -24.95
CA ASP A 134 -15.95 -5.46 -24.78
C ASP A 134 -16.40 -5.24 -23.31
N PRO A 135 -15.80 -4.29 -22.57
CA PRO A 135 -16.20 -3.96 -21.22
C PRO A 135 -17.66 -3.51 -21.09
N ALA A 136 -18.24 -2.89 -22.12
CA ALA A 136 -19.61 -2.37 -22.07
C ALA A 136 -20.66 -3.49 -22.02
N GLY A 137 -20.38 -4.65 -22.62
CA GLY A 137 -21.25 -5.82 -22.62
C GLY A 137 -21.09 -6.75 -21.41
N ALA A 138 -20.26 -6.40 -20.43
CA ALA A 138 -19.91 -7.31 -19.33
C ALA A 138 -21.12 -7.73 -18.46
N ASP A 139 -22.09 -6.83 -18.25
CA ASP A 139 -23.30 -7.12 -17.47
C ASP A 139 -24.28 -8.04 -18.19
N GLU A 140 -24.37 -7.92 -19.50
CA GLU A 140 -25.16 -8.82 -20.34
C GLU A 140 -24.52 -10.21 -20.40
N ALA A 141 -23.20 -10.26 -20.62
CA ALA A 141 -22.44 -11.50 -20.60
C ALA A 141 -22.55 -12.22 -19.24
N ALA A 142 -22.46 -11.49 -18.12
CA ALA A 142 -22.59 -12.06 -16.80
C ALA A 142 -23.98 -12.67 -16.55
N ARG A 143 -25.05 -11.99 -17.00
CA ARG A 143 -26.43 -12.51 -16.91
C ARG A 143 -26.64 -13.74 -17.80
N GLY A 144 -26.12 -13.72 -19.02
CA GLY A 144 -26.16 -14.86 -19.93
C GLY A 144 -25.44 -16.08 -19.36
N LEU A 145 -24.23 -15.90 -18.83
CA LEU A 145 -23.47 -16.96 -18.18
C LEU A 145 -24.18 -17.53 -16.94
N ALA A 146 -24.78 -16.67 -16.12
CA ALA A 146 -25.54 -17.11 -14.95
C ALA A 146 -26.76 -17.97 -15.33
N ALA A 147 -27.41 -17.67 -16.46
CA ALA A 147 -28.51 -18.46 -16.98
C ALA A 147 -28.06 -19.82 -17.55
N LEU A 148 -26.88 -19.87 -18.17
CA LEU A 148 -26.31 -21.08 -18.76
C LEU A 148 -25.75 -22.06 -17.71
N MET A 149 -25.34 -21.57 -16.54
CA MET A 149 -24.70 -22.36 -15.49
C MET A 149 -25.42 -22.24 -14.14
N PRO A 150 -26.63 -22.82 -14.01
CA PRO A 150 -27.37 -22.82 -12.75
C PRO A 150 -26.55 -23.52 -11.64
N GLY A 151 -26.43 -22.86 -10.49
CA GLY A 151 -25.60 -23.32 -9.36
C GLY A 151 -24.22 -22.67 -9.26
N THR A 152 -23.81 -21.86 -10.24
CA THR A 152 -22.57 -21.07 -10.16
C THR A 152 -22.84 -19.61 -9.80
N ARG A 153 -21.94 -19.02 -9.01
CA ARG A 153 -22.00 -17.60 -8.67
C ARG A 153 -21.14 -16.81 -9.64
N VAL A 154 -21.76 -16.20 -10.65
CA VAL A 154 -21.07 -15.30 -11.56
C VAL A 154 -20.77 -13.98 -10.84
N LEU A 155 -19.48 -13.71 -10.64
CA LEU A 155 -19.00 -12.48 -10.01
C LEU A 155 -18.18 -11.69 -11.01
N ARG A 156 -18.52 -10.41 -11.15
CA ARG A 156 -17.70 -9.44 -11.86
C ARG A 156 -16.38 -9.25 -11.13
N ALA A 157 -15.28 -9.24 -11.89
CA ALA A 157 -13.95 -9.01 -11.33
C ALA A 157 -13.90 -7.68 -10.57
N GLU A 158 -14.64 -6.67 -11.03
CA GLU A 158 -14.74 -5.37 -10.40
C GLU A 158 -15.46 -5.43 -9.04
N VAL A 159 -16.45 -6.31 -8.87
CA VAL A 159 -17.17 -6.47 -7.58
C VAL A 159 -16.31 -7.20 -6.56
N VAL A 160 -15.47 -8.14 -7.01
CA VAL A 160 -14.47 -8.82 -6.15
C VAL A 160 -13.35 -7.86 -5.77
N ALA A 161 -12.83 -7.08 -6.73
CA ALA A 161 -11.86 -6.02 -6.49
C ALA A 161 -12.44 -4.91 -5.60
N ALA A 162 -13.70 -4.54 -5.77
CA ALA A 162 -14.37 -3.52 -4.97
C ALA A 162 -14.46 -3.93 -3.49
N ARG A 163 -14.74 -5.20 -3.18
CA ARG A 163 -14.78 -5.69 -1.78
C ARG A 163 -13.42 -5.67 -1.10
N ALA A 164 -12.35 -5.99 -1.82
CA ALA A 164 -10.99 -5.79 -1.34
C ALA A 164 -10.70 -4.28 -1.12
N SER A 165 -11.23 -3.43 -2.00
CA SER A 165 -11.01 -1.98 -1.94
C SER A 165 -11.78 -1.25 -0.83
N THR A 166 -12.90 -1.76 -0.31
CA THR A 166 -13.72 -1.01 0.67
C THR A 166 -12.99 -0.75 1.98
N THR A 167 -12.14 -1.68 2.44
CA THR A 167 -11.34 -1.47 3.67
C THR A 167 -10.29 -0.39 3.44
N PHE A 168 -9.60 -0.44 2.29
CA PHE A 168 -8.61 0.57 1.92
C PHE A 168 -9.24 1.94 1.60
N GLU A 169 -10.47 1.97 1.11
CA GLU A 169 -11.25 3.19 0.89
C GLU A 169 -11.49 3.94 2.21
N VAL A 170 -11.89 3.21 3.25
CA VAL A 170 -12.12 3.78 4.58
C VAL A 170 -10.81 4.36 5.13
N VAL A 171 -9.72 3.60 5.09
CA VAL A 171 -8.39 4.05 5.51
C VAL A 171 -7.94 5.30 4.74
N ARG A 172 -8.17 5.33 3.42
CA ARG A 172 -7.84 6.48 2.58
C ARG A 172 -8.64 7.72 2.94
N ARG A 173 -9.94 7.58 3.22
CA ARG A 173 -10.80 8.68 3.67
C ARG A 173 -10.35 9.23 5.02
N PHE A 174 -10.01 8.36 5.98
CA PHE A 174 -9.47 8.76 7.27
C PHE A 174 -8.14 9.52 7.12
N HIS A 175 -7.20 9.01 6.32
CA HIS A 175 -5.94 9.71 6.04
C HIS A 175 -6.18 11.07 5.39
N ARG A 176 -7.12 11.18 4.45
CA ARG A 176 -7.48 12.46 3.82
C ARG A 176 -8.04 13.45 4.85
N ALA A 177 -8.89 12.99 5.77
CA ALA A 177 -9.42 13.84 6.83
C ALA A 177 -8.31 14.37 7.75
N ILE A 178 -7.39 13.50 8.17
CA ILE A 178 -6.22 13.89 8.97
C ILE A 178 -5.36 14.90 8.19
N GLY A 179 -5.12 14.66 6.91
CA GLY A 179 -4.37 15.58 6.04
C GLY A 179 -4.98 16.98 6.01
N ILE A 180 -6.31 17.08 5.84
CA ILE A 180 -7.01 18.38 5.84
C ILE A 180 -6.86 19.09 7.18
N ILE A 181 -7.02 18.36 8.29
CA ILE A 181 -6.88 18.94 9.64
C ILE A 181 -5.45 19.44 9.86
N THR A 182 -4.44 18.64 9.50
CA THR A 182 -3.02 19.01 9.66
C THR A 182 -2.64 20.22 8.80
N ILE A 183 -3.10 20.29 7.55
CA ILE A 183 -2.88 21.45 6.68
C ILE A 183 -3.54 22.70 7.27
N THR A 184 -4.78 22.57 7.74
CA THR A 184 -5.52 23.69 8.34
C THR A 184 -4.83 24.18 9.61
N ALA A 185 -4.46 23.27 10.52
CA ALA A 185 -3.74 23.59 11.74
C ALA A 185 -2.38 24.24 11.46
N GLY A 186 -1.63 23.71 10.49
CA GLY A 186 -0.36 24.29 10.02
C GLY A 186 -0.52 25.69 9.44
N GLY A 187 -1.59 25.94 8.68
CA GLY A 187 -1.91 27.27 8.14
C GLY A 187 -2.26 28.28 9.22
N VAL A 188 -3.07 27.89 10.20
CA VAL A 188 -3.38 28.74 11.37
C VAL A 188 -2.12 29.04 12.17
N PHE A 189 -1.27 28.03 12.38
CA PHE A 189 0.01 28.20 13.07
C PHE A 189 0.92 29.20 12.33
N LEU A 190 1.03 29.07 11.00
CA LEU A 190 1.81 29.99 10.17
C LEU A 190 1.26 31.42 10.22
N ALA A 191 -0.07 31.60 10.16
CA ALA A 191 -0.71 32.90 10.29
C ALA A 191 -0.49 33.53 11.67
N CYS A 192 -0.49 32.72 12.72
CA CYS A 192 -0.17 33.16 14.08
C CYS A 192 1.26 33.69 14.18
N ILE A 193 2.25 32.90 13.72
CA ILE A 193 3.66 33.31 13.71
C ILE A 193 3.87 34.57 12.87
N MET A 194 3.23 34.68 11.71
CA MET A 194 3.35 35.91 10.89
C MET A 194 2.77 37.12 11.60
N THR A 195 1.63 36.97 12.29
CA THR A 195 1.05 38.05 13.09
C THR A 195 1.97 38.46 14.24
N LEU A 196 2.61 37.50 14.92
CA LEU A 196 3.58 37.78 15.98
C LEU A 196 4.82 38.52 15.46
N LYS A 197 5.44 38.03 14.37
CA LYS A 197 6.60 38.70 13.75
C LYS A 197 6.29 40.14 13.32
N VAL A 198 5.07 40.37 12.86
CA VAL A 198 4.57 41.69 12.47
C VAL A 198 4.46 42.62 13.68
N GLN A 199 3.97 42.13 14.81
CA GLN A 199 3.86 42.91 16.04
C GLN A 199 5.23 43.30 16.59
N GLU A 200 6.22 42.40 16.54
CA GLU A 200 7.60 42.70 16.96
C GLU A 200 8.27 43.79 16.12
N ARG A 201 7.94 43.87 14.82
CA ARG A 201 8.54 44.82 13.86
C ARG A 201 7.70 46.08 13.63
N ARG A 202 6.62 46.26 14.39
CA ARG A 202 5.63 47.31 14.17
C ARG A 202 6.22 48.73 14.26
N SER A 203 7.09 48.97 15.24
CA SER A 203 7.80 50.25 15.42
C SER A 203 8.73 50.58 14.24
N GLN A 204 9.42 49.59 13.69
CA GLN A 204 10.31 49.76 12.52
C GLN A 204 9.49 50.12 11.28
N VAL A 205 8.34 49.47 11.10
CA VAL A 205 7.39 49.75 10.01
C VAL A 205 6.78 51.14 10.15
N ALA A 206 6.42 51.56 11.36
CA ALA A 206 5.92 52.91 11.62
C ALA A 206 6.96 53.97 11.27
N ALA A 207 8.23 53.77 11.66
CA ALA A 207 9.33 54.66 11.31
C ALA A 207 9.53 54.77 9.78
N LEU A 208 9.52 53.66 9.04
CA LEU A 208 9.62 53.67 7.57
C LEU A 208 8.46 54.41 6.90
N ARG A 209 7.24 54.30 7.46
CA ARG A 209 6.07 55.03 6.96
C ARG A 209 6.18 56.53 7.18
N LEU A 210 6.81 56.98 8.27
CA LEU A 210 7.06 58.42 8.53
C LEU A 210 8.10 59.01 7.57
N VAL A 211 9.08 58.22 7.13
CA VAL A 211 10.05 58.62 6.10
C VAL A 211 9.44 58.64 4.68
N GLY A 212 8.19 58.19 4.53
CA GLY A 212 7.44 58.28 3.27
C GLY A 212 7.38 56.98 2.45
N VAL A 213 7.77 55.83 3.02
CA VAL A 213 7.64 54.55 2.33
C VAL A 213 6.16 54.20 2.12
N SER A 214 5.80 53.87 0.88
CA SER A 214 4.42 53.57 0.52
C SER A 214 3.92 52.27 1.17
N ARG A 215 2.63 52.22 1.56
CA ARG A 215 1.99 51.01 2.10
C ARG A 215 2.09 49.82 1.12
N LYS A 216 2.06 50.08 -0.18
CA LYS A 216 2.15 49.05 -1.23
C LYS A 216 3.53 48.39 -1.26
N THR A 217 4.60 49.18 -1.16
CA THR A 217 5.98 48.68 -1.09
C THR A 217 6.18 47.79 0.12
N LEU A 218 5.65 48.21 1.27
CA LEU A 218 5.72 47.43 2.50
C LEU A 218 4.94 46.11 2.39
N LEU A 219 3.72 46.17 1.86
CA LEU A 219 2.88 44.99 1.63
C LEU A 219 3.57 43.98 0.70
N SER A 220 4.14 44.44 -0.42
CA SER A 220 4.86 43.56 -1.35
C SER A 220 6.07 42.89 -0.72
N TRP A 221 6.80 43.62 0.14
CA TRP A 221 7.97 43.08 0.82
C TRP A 221 7.59 42.00 1.85
N LEU A 222 6.54 42.23 2.64
CA LEU A 222 6.03 41.21 3.59
C LEU A 222 5.48 39.96 2.86
N ILE A 223 4.74 40.15 1.77
CA ILE A 223 4.23 39.03 0.98
C ILE A 223 5.38 38.24 0.37
N LEU A 224 6.43 38.91 -0.12
CA LEU A 224 7.62 38.25 -0.65
C LEU A 224 8.35 37.44 0.43
N GLU A 225 8.50 37.99 1.65
CA GLU A 225 9.08 37.26 2.78
C GLU A 225 8.26 35.99 3.09
N ALA A 226 6.93 36.12 3.18
CA ALA A 226 6.05 34.99 3.43
C ALA A 226 6.11 33.94 2.30
N ALA A 227 6.16 34.38 1.04
CA ALA A 227 6.29 33.50 -0.11
C ALA A 227 7.62 32.74 -0.10
N LEU A 228 8.74 33.40 0.22
CA LEU A 228 10.06 32.76 0.34
C LEU A 228 10.07 31.72 1.45
N VAL A 229 9.52 32.05 2.62
CA VAL A 229 9.39 31.09 3.74
C VAL A 229 8.54 29.90 3.33
N ALA A 230 7.44 30.11 2.61
CA ALA A 230 6.55 29.06 2.13
C ALA A 230 7.20 28.14 1.09
N VAL A 231 7.96 28.71 0.15
CA VAL A 231 8.71 27.95 -0.86
C VAL A 231 9.80 27.11 -0.19
N ILE A 232 10.61 27.72 0.68
CA ILE A 232 11.68 27.00 1.39
C ILE A 232 11.09 25.90 2.28
N GLY A 233 10.05 26.22 3.04
CA GLY A 233 9.33 25.25 3.88
C GLY A 233 8.69 24.13 3.06
N GLY A 234 8.13 24.44 1.89
CA GLY A 234 7.58 23.47 0.95
C GLY A 234 8.64 22.52 0.40
N ILE A 235 9.78 23.03 -0.05
CA ILE A 235 10.92 22.22 -0.54
C ILE A 235 11.42 21.31 0.58
N LEU A 236 11.64 21.84 1.78
CA LEU A 236 12.10 21.05 2.94
C LEU A 236 11.05 20.01 3.34
N GLY A 237 9.77 20.37 3.36
CA GLY A 237 8.67 19.46 3.66
C GLY A 237 8.56 18.31 2.66
N ILE A 238 8.70 18.59 1.37
CA ILE A 238 8.76 17.56 0.32
C ILE A 238 9.97 16.65 0.53
N GLY A 239 11.14 17.22 0.85
CA GLY A 239 12.34 16.45 1.14
C GLY A 239 12.16 15.49 2.33
N VAL A 240 11.65 15.99 3.45
CA VAL A 240 11.36 15.20 4.66
C VAL A 240 10.28 14.16 4.38
N GLY A 241 9.21 14.51 3.68
CA GLY A 241 8.13 13.59 3.32
C GLY A 241 8.60 12.47 2.39
N SER A 242 9.45 12.80 1.41
CA SER A 242 10.05 11.83 0.49
C SER A 242 11.00 10.88 1.22
N LEU A 243 11.79 11.40 2.16
CA LEU A 243 12.68 10.57 2.99
C LEU A 243 11.86 9.64 3.89
N ALA A 244 10.83 10.15 4.56
CA ALA A 244 9.93 9.36 5.39
C ALA A 244 9.24 8.26 4.59
N SER A 245 8.75 8.57 3.38
CA SER A 245 8.17 7.60 2.44
C SER A 245 9.15 6.46 2.13
N ARG A 246 10.41 6.77 1.80
CA ARG A 246 11.45 5.76 1.54
C ARG A 246 11.75 4.90 2.77
N LEU A 247 11.83 5.50 3.96
CA LEU A 247 12.08 4.77 5.20
C LEU A 247 10.92 3.82 5.54
N ILE A 248 9.68 4.27 5.36
CA ILE A 248 8.48 3.46 5.58
C ILE A 248 8.46 2.31 4.58
N ASN A 249 8.60 2.58 3.27
CA ASN A 249 8.62 1.53 2.26
C ASN A 249 9.74 0.51 2.52
N GLY A 250 10.96 0.97 2.83
CA GLY A 250 12.07 0.07 3.14
C GLY A 250 11.85 -0.79 4.40
N PHE A 251 11.16 -0.26 5.41
CA PHE A 251 10.78 -1.04 6.58
C PHE A 251 9.76 -2.14 6.23
N TYR A 252 8.69 -1.79 5.53
CA TYR A 252 7.64 -2.75 5.17
C TYR A 252 8.11 -3.80 4.15
N GLN A 253 8.89 -3.40 3.14
CA GLN A 253 9.45 -4.34 2.15
C GLN A 253 10.34 -5.38 2.81
N ARG A 254 11.12 -5.00 3.84
CA ARG A 254 11.94 -5.95 4.62
C ARG A 254 11.11 -6.82 5.55
N ALA A 255 10.11 -6.24 6.21
CA ALA A 255 9.27 -6.97 7.17
C ALA A 255 8.37 -8.02 6.51
N TYR A 256 7.85 -7.72 5.31
CA TYR A 256 6.87 -8.57 4.60
C TYR A 256 7.43 -9.21 3.32
N GLN A 257 8.74 -9.08 3.05
CA GLN A 257 9.41 -9.59 1.84
C GLN A 257 8.65 -9.28 0.54
N THR A 258 8.08 -8.07 0.47
CA THR A 258 7.23 -7.64 -0.64
C THR A 258 7.90 -6.52 -1.42
N THR A 259 7.56 -6.40 -2.71
CA THR A 259 7.95 -5.27 -3.57
C THR A 259 6.90 -4.15 -3.58
N LEU A 260 5.85 -4.28 -2.77
CA LEU A 260 4.81 -3.25 -2.62
C LEU A 260 5.37 -1.93 -2.09
N GLU A 261 4.97 -0.83 -2.73
CA GLU A 261 5.20 0.53 -2.26
C GLU A 261 3.93 1.03 -1.55
N PHE A 262 4.01 1.22 -0.23
CA PHE A 262 2.88 1.68 0.59
C PHE A 262 2.71 3.19 0.56
N SER A 263 3.80 3.91 0.32
CA SER A 263 3.84 5.36 0.22
C SER A 263 4.44 5.74 -1.13
N ILE A 264 3.60 6.18 -2.06
CA ILE A 264 4.03 6.60 -3.39
C ILE A 264 4.07 8.12 -3.43
N VAL A 265 5.26 8.68 -3.62
CA VAL A 265 5.44 10.12 -3.83
C VAL A 265 5.50 10.36 -5.33
N THR A 266 4.32 10.53 -5.93
CA THR A 266 4.19 10.87 -7.35
C THR A 266 4.52 12.34 -7.59
N SER A 267 5.03 12.67 -8.78
CA SER A 267 5.29 14.06 -9.19
C SER A 267 4.06 14.96 -9.05
N GLU A 268 2.86 14.43 -9.29
CA GLU A 268 1.60 15.14 -9.10
C GLU A 268 1.38 15.55 -7.62
N THR A 269 1.60 14.64 -6.67
CA THR A 269 1.48 14.92 -5.24
C THR A 269 2.46 16.00 -4.78
N VAL A 270 3.69 15.98 -5.32
CA VAL A 270 4.71 16.99 -5.06
C VAL A 270 4.26 18.36 -5.56
N TRP A 271 3.74 18.44 -6.79
CA TRP A 271 3.21 19.68 -7.35
C TRP A 271 2.03 20.23 -6.55
N ILE A 272 1.05 19.39 -6.23
CA ILE A 272 -0.11 19.77 -5.42
C ILE A 272 0.35 20.27 -4.03
N GLY A 273 1.27 19.55 -3.39
CA GLY A 273 1.84 19.94 -2.10
C GLY A 273 2.56 21.29 -2.14
N MET A 274 3.35 21.54 -3.19
CA MET A 274 4.03 22.82 -3.38
C MET A 274 3.05 23.98 -3.59
N VAL A 275 2.06 23.80 -4.46
CA VAL A 275 1.01 24.81 -4.72
C VAL A 275 0.25 25.11 -3.43
N LEU A 276 -0.12 24.07 -2.67
CA LEU A 276 -0.78 24.23 -1.38
C LEU A 276 0.11 25.00 -0.39
N ALA A 277 1.38 24.63 -0.23
CA ALA A 277 2.30 25.32 0.68
C ALA A 277 2.44 26.81 0.34
N VAL A 278 2.66 27.14 -0.94
CA VAL A 278 2.78 28.53 -1.40
C VAL A 278 1.46 29.29 -1.21
N SER A 279 0.32 28.69 -1.55
CA SER A 279 -0.99 29.33 -1.37
C SER A 279 -1.28 29.63 0.11
N LEU A 280 -0.99 28.69 1.02
CA LEU A 280 -1.17 28.86 2.45
C LEU A 280 -0.25 29.97 3.00
N GLY A 281 1.00 29.98 2.54
CA GLY A 281 1.97 31.00 2.92
C GLY A 281 1.60 32.40 2.46
N LEU A 282 1.12 32.54 1.22
CA LEU A 282 0.62 33.81 0.70
C LEU A 282 -0.59 34.30 1.47
N VAL A 283 -1.55 33.43 1.79
CA VAL A 283 -2.74 33.79 2.59
C VAL A 283 -2.33 34.22 3.99
N ALA A 284 -1.47 33.44 4.67
CA ALA A 284 -0.98 33.77 6.00
C ALA A 284 -0.20 35.11 6.02
N GLY A 285 0.67 35.33 5.03
CA GLY A 285 1.43 36.57 4.87
C GLY A 285 0.54 37.78 4.60
N ALA A 286 -0.46 37.63 3.72
CA ALA A 286 -1.42 38.68 3.42
C ALA A 286 -2.24 39.07 4.67
N VAL A 287 -2.70 38.09 5.45
CA VAL A 287 -3.43 38.34 6.71
C VAL A 287 -2.57 39.13 7.70
N GLY A 288 -1.31 38.72 7.91
CA GLY A 288 -0.38 39.44 8.80
C GLY A 288 -0.10 40.87 8.31
N ALA A 289 0.16 41.04 7.02
CA ALA A 289 0.50 42.34 6.44
C ALA A 289 -0.67 43.34 6.44
N VAL A 290 -1.89 42.88 6.17
CA VAL A 290 -3.09 43.73 6.23
C VAL A 290 -3.32 44.24 7.65
N ARG A 291 -3.20 43.37 8.66
CA ARG A 291 -3.36 43.76 10.08
C ARG A 291 -2.35 44.82 10.51
N LEU A 292 -1.12 44.76 10.00
CA LEU A 292 -0.09 45.77 10.26
C LEU A 292 -0.43 47.15 9.71
N LEU A 293 -0.92 47.20 8.47
CA LEU A 293 -1.12 48.44 7.74
C LEU A 293 -2.40 49.20 8.15
N GLN A 294 -3.33 48.52 8.83
CA GLN A 294 -4.53 49.10 9.40
C GLN A 294 -4.28 49.93 10.67
N VAL A 295 -3.11 49.79 11.29
CA VAL A 295 -2.73 50.58 12.44
C VAL A 295 -2.25 51.98 12.03
N ASP A 296 -2.66 53.01 12.75
CA ASP A 296 -2.17 54.36 12.58
C ASP A 296 -0.73 54.54 13.11
N PRO A 297 0.23 55.02 12.30
CA PRO A 297 1.64 55.16 12.70
C PRO A 297 1.87 56.13 13.86
N LEU A 298 0.96 57.10 14.05
CA LEU A 298 1.10 58.16 15.06
C LEU A 298 0.78 57.67 16.47
N GLU A 299 -0.08 56.67 16.63
CA GLU A 299 -0.36 56.05 17.95
C GLU A 299 0.83 55.23 18.48
N GLU A 300 1.70 54.76 17.60
CA GLU A 300 2.83 53.89 17.97
C GLU A 300 4.07 54.65 18.41
N VAL A 301 4.33 55.82 17.84
CA VAL A 301 5.53 56.63 18.17
C VAL A 301 5.31 57.47 19.44
N GLY A 302 4.05 57.68 19.83
CA GLY A 302 3.68 58.40 21.06
C GLY A 302 3.64 57.55 22.33
N ARG A 303 3.97 56.25 22.27
CA ARG A 303 3.87 55.29 23.37
C ARG A 303 5.23 54.69 23.71
#